data_AF-A0A522NQB7-F1
#
_entry.id   AF-A0A522NQB7-F1
#
_cell.length_a   1.000
_cell.length_b   1.000
_cell.length_c   1.000
_cell.angle_alpha   90.00
_cell.angle_beta   90.00
_cell.angle_gamma   90.00
#
_symmetry.space_group_name_H-M   'P 1'
#
loop_
_entity.id
_entity.type
_entity.pdbx_description
1 polymer ?
#
loop_
_entity_poly.entity_id
_entity_poly.type
_entity_poly.pdbx_seq_one_letter_code
_entity_poly.pdbx_strand_id
1 'polypeptide(L)'
;MYLPTGTELSQVYDAPPNLFQEGLIKRNLAFAVDGQFDHRRMSVERLLAEVKSWRVLPNRRAGTVVTEMLTALDEAVATITPPKGVSAGMAEQVQWNVRRLLAGSEISRRKRWSSAHAPTCSNYLKGSAPASNRRHRPRTKTNSVLILG
;
A
#
# COMPACT_ATOMS: atom_id res chain seq x y z
N MET A 1 14.00 -5.27 21.85
CA MET A 1 14.05 -6.51 22.67
C MET A 1 14.85 -6.22 23.92
N TYR A 2 14.32 -6.57 25.09
CA TYR A 2 15.04 -6.42 26.35
C TYR A 2 15.96 -7.63 26.53
N LEU A 3 17.25 -7.37 26.68
CA LEU A 3 18.29 -8.34 26.96
C LEU A 3 18.91 -8.01 28.33
N PRO A 4 19.51 -8.99 29.05
CA PRO A 4 20.21 -8.72 30.31
C PRO A 4 21.31 -7.64 30.21
N THR A 5 21.83 -7.41 29.00
CA THR A 5 22.87 -6.42 28.69
C THR A 5 22.33 -5.06 28.23
N GLY A 6 21.03 -4.92 27.99
CA GLY A 6 20.43 -3.67 27.52
C GLY A 6 19.22 -3.85 26.62
N THR A 7 18.82 -2.77 25.94
CA THR A 7 17.72 -2.79 24.98
C THR A 7 18.28 -2.66 23.56
N GLU A 8 17.87 -3.57 22.69
CA GLU A 8 18.22 -3.54 21.27
C GLU A 8 16.99 -3.34 20.39
N LEU A 9 17.18 -2.77 19.21
CA LEU A 9 16.12 -2.66 18.22
C LEU A 9 15.79 -4.04 17.66
N SER A 10 14.51 -4.43 17.66
CA SER A 10 14.09 -5.66 16.99
C SER A 10 14.13 -5.50 15.47
N GLN A 11 14.06 -6.62 14.75
CA GLN A 11 13.81 -6.58 13.31
C GLN A 11 12.50 -5.84 13.00
N VAL A 12 12.45 -5.22 11.82
CA VAL A 12 11.23 -4.59 11.31
C VAL A 12 10.22 -5.69 10.95
N TYR A 13 8.99 -5.53 11.40
CA TYR A 13 7.87 -6.42 11.11
C TYR A 13 6.63 -5.59 10.76
N ASP A 14 5.60 -6.24 10.20
CA ASP A 14 4.33 -5.61 9.81
C ASP A 14 4.50 -4.36 8.92
N ALA A 15 5.19 -4.55 7.79
CA ALA A 15 5.39 -3.52 6.77
C ALA A 15 4.58 -3.80 5.49
N PRO A 16 3.24 -3.85 5.54
CA PRO A 16 2.43 -4.09 4.36
C PRO A 16 2.49 -2.89 3.41
N PRO A 17 2.52 -3.11 2.08
CA PRO A 17 2.52 -2.03 1.09
C PRO A 17 1.12 -1.44 0.88
N ASN A 18 0.48 -1.00 1.97
CA ASN A 18 -0.93 -0.54 2.01
C ASN A 18 -1.20 0.70 1.15
N LEU A 19 -0.17 1.44 0.76
CA LEU A 19 -0.26 2.66 -0.03
C LEU A 19 -0.78 2.44 -1.47
N PHE A 20 -0.86 1.19 -1.92
CA PHE A 20 -1.30 0.82 -3.28
C PHE A 20 -2.75 0.32 -3.37
N GLN A 21 -3.51 0.41 -2.28
CA GLN A 21 -4.93 0.05 -2.27
C GLN A 21 -5.82 1.28 -2.55
N GLU A 22 -6.07 1.55 -3.84
CA GLU A 22 -6.88 2.71 -4.25
C GLU A 22 -8.29 2.67 -3.66
N GLY A 23 -8.74 3.80 -3.09
CA GLY A 23 -10.08 3.96 -2.52
C GLY A 23 -10.30 3.29 -1.16
N LEU A 24 -9.39 2.41 -0.72
CA LEU A 24 -9.50 1.71 0.55
C LEU A 24 -8.71 2.38 1.68
N ILE A 25 -7.56 3.00 1.37
CA ILE A 25 -6.65 3.54 2.37
C ILE A 25 -6.18 4.95 1.97
N LYS A 26 -6.08 5.86 2.95
CA LYS A 26 -5.45 7.16 2.77
C LYS A 26 -3.96 6.96 2.52
N ARG A 27 -3.38 7.62 1.52
CA ARG A 27 -1.94 7.53 1.18
C ARG A 27 -1.02 8.29 2.15
N ASN A 28 -1.38 8.32 3.42
CA ASN A 28 -0.61 8.97 4.46
C ASN A 28 0.32 7.96 5.13
N LEU A 29 1.53 8.41 5.46
CA LEU A 29 2.43 7.71 6.37
C LEU A 29 1.84 7.70 7.79
N ALA A 30 2.22 6.70 8.59
CA ALA A 30 1.83 6.63 10.00
C ALA A 30 2.52 7.73 10.83
N PHE A 31 3.77 8.05 10.50
CA PHE A 31 4.53 9.14 11.09
C PHE A 31 4.89 10.16 10.02
N ALA A 32 4.89 11.44 10.39
CA ALA A 32 5.33 12.50 9.51
C ALA A 32 6.85 12.43 9.27
N VAL A 33 7.27 12.85 8.09
CA VAL A 33 8.66 13.13 7.74
C VAL A 33 8.72 14.60 7.34
N ASP A 34 9.49 15.41 8.06
CA ASP A 34 9.57 16.86 7.86
C ASP A 34 8.16 17.50 7.87
N GLY A 35 7.36 17.11 8.87
CA GLY A 35 5.96 17.54 9.03
C GLY A 35 4.98 17.04 7.96
N GLN A 36 5.44 16.21 7.00
CA GLN A 36 4.61 15.74 5.90
C GLN A 36 4.12 14.30 6.12
N PHE A 37 2.81 14.11 6.02
CA PHE A 37 2.17 12.80 6.08
C PHE A 37 1.87 12.23 4.69
N ASP A 38 1.58 13.06 3.70
CA ASP A 38 1.23 12.57 2.36
C ASP A 38 2.46 11.94 1.70
N HIS A 39 2.42 10.62 1.51
CA HIS A 39 3.50 9.86 0.89
C HIS A 39 3.88 10.40 -0.50
N ARG A 40 2.93 10.99 -1.23
CA ARG A 40 3.18 11.54 -2.57
C ARG A 40 4.05 12.80 -2.54
N ARG A 41 4.17 13.45 -1.39
CA ARG A 41 4.99 14.66 -1.20
C ARG A 41 6.36 14.34 -0.60
N MET A 42 6.72 13.06 -0.48
CA MET A 42 8.03 12.64 -0.01
C MET A 42 9.10 12.93 -1.07
N SER A 43 10.24 13.47 -0.63
CA SER A 43 11.44 13.70 -1.43
C SER A 43 12.69 13.40 -0.60
N VAL A 44 13.85 13.28 -1.26
CA VAL A 44 15.13 13.09 -0.57
C VAL A 44 15.46 14.29 0.32
N GLU A 45 15.17 15.51 -0.12
CA GLU A 45 15.39 16.72 0.66
C GLU A 45 14.64 16.68 1.99
N ARG A 46 13.38 16.20 1.98
CA ARG A 46 12.59 16.03 3.21
C ARG A 46 13.16 14.96 4.13
N LEU A 47 13.59 13.83 3.57
CA LEU A 47 14.25 12.78 4.37
C LEU A 47 15.51 13.32 5.06
N LEU A 48 16.32 14.11 4.34
CA LEU A 48 17.52 14.71 4.89
C LEU A 48 17.21 15.82 5.92
N ALA A 49 16.15 16.60 5.69
CA ALA A 49 15.67 17.59 6.66
C ALA A 49 15.21 16.92 7.97
N GLU A 50 14.46 15.83 7.87
CA GLU A 50 14.03 15.04 9.03
C GLU A 50 15.23 14.50 9.80
N VAL A 51 16.16 13.82 9.14
CA VAL A 51 17.38 13.27 9.79
C VAL A 51 18.21 14.37 10.45
N LYS A 52 18.33 15.53 9.79
CA LYS A 52 19.04 16.70 10.36
C LYS A 52 18.36 17.20 11.64
N SER A 53 17.03 17.14 11.73
CA SER A 53 16.28 17.57 12.91
C SER A 53 16.59 16.73 14.15
N TRP A 54 16.90 15.44 13.97
CA TRP A 54 17.22 14.51 15.05
C TRP A 54 18.62 14.74 15.65
N ARG A 55 19.53 15.38 14.91
CA ARG A 55 20.91 15.69 15.34
C ARG A 55 21.74 14.45 15.74
N VAL A 56 21.36 13.26 15.27
CA VAL A 56 22.04 11.99 15.57
C VAL A 56 23.06 11.56 14.50
N LEU A 57 22.94 12.09 13.28
CA LEU A 57 23.82 11.75 12.15
C LEU A 57 24.39 13.02 11.48
N PRO A 58 25.68 13.03 11.10
CA PRO A 58 26.22 14.09 10.26
C PRO A 58 25.55 14.12 8.88
N ASN A 59 25.31 15.31 8.32
CA ASN A 59 24.62 15.49 7.03
C ASN A 59 25.22 14.65 5.89
N ARG A 60 26.55 14.56 5.82
CA ARG A 60 27.24 13.74 4.81
C ARG A 60 26.87 12.27 4.94
N ARG A 61 26.85 11.73 6.16
CA ARG A 61 26.47 10.32 6.42
C ARG A 61 25.00 10.10 6.13
N ALA A 62 24.12 11.04 6.48
CA ALA A 62 22.70 10.98 6.16
C ALA A 62 22.47 10.87 4.64
N GLY A 63 23.14 11.71 3.84
CA GLY A 63 23.09 11.66 2.38
C GLY A 63 23.53 10.31 1.82
N THR A 64 24.65 9.78 2.33
CA THR A 64 25.15 8.45 1.96
C THR A 64 24.15 7.35 2.28
N VAL A 65 23.63 7.29 3.52
CA VAL A 65 22.68 6.25 3.94
C VAL A 65 21.38 6.28 3.12
N VAL A 66 20.82 7.47 2.89
CA VAL A 66 19.59 7.60 2.08
C VAL A 66 19.83 7.11 0.65
N THR A 67 20.95 7.50 0.04
CA THR A 67 21.28 7.09 -1.34
C THR A 67 21.53 5.59 -1.43
N GLU A 68 22.34 5.02 -0.52
CA GLU A 68 22.63 3.58 -0.44
C GLU A 68 21.33 2.77 -0.30
N MET A 69 20.44 3.19 0.60
CA MET A 69 19.17 2.52 0.84
C MET A 69 18.25 2.56 -0.39
N LEU A 70 18.14 3.72 -1.06
CA LEU A 70 17.29 3.86 -2.25
C LEU A 70 17.83 3.05 -3.43
N THR A 71 19.15 3.04 -3.65
CA THR A 71 19.78 2.20 -4.68
C THR A 71 19.56 0.72 -4.41
N ALA A 72 19.81 0.27 -3.18
CA ALA A 72 19.59 -1.12 -2.80
C ALA A 72 18.12 -1.54 -2.96
N LEU A 73 17.18 -0.62 -2.71
CA LEU A 73 15.75 -0.88 -2.91
C LEU A 73 15.37 -0.97 -4.40
N ASP A 74 15.91 -0.10 -5.28
CA ASP A 74 15.67 -0.19 -6.73
C ASP A 74 16.17 -1.54 -7.28
N GLU A 75 17.36 -1.96 -6.85
CA GLU A 75 17.97 -3.25 -7.22
C GLU A 75 17.16 -4.43 -6.69
N ALA A 76 16.73 -4.40 -5.42
CA ALA A 76 15.91 -5.45 -4.83
C ALA A 76 14.55 -5.58 -5.55
N VAL A 77 13.89 -4.47 -5.86
CA VAL A 77 12.60 -4.49 -6.57
C VAL A 77 12.76 -4.97 -8.01
N ALA A 78 13.89 -4.67 -8.66
CA ALA A 78 14.19 -5.15 -10.01
C ALA A 78 14.46 -6.67 -10.08
N THR A 79 14.94 -7.27 -8.98
CA THR A 79 15.39 -8.67 -8.96
C THR A 79 14.36 -9.63 -8.35
N ILE A 80 13.48 -9.14 -7.47
CA ILE A 80 12.47 -9.98 -6.82
C ILE A 80 11.29 -10.23 -7.76
N THR A 81 10.93 -11.50 -7.93
CA THR A 81 9.65 -11.87 -8.55
C THR A 81 8.53 -11.65 -7.53
N PRO A 82 7.53 -10.78 -7.82
CA PRO A 82 6.44 -10.55 -6.87
C PRO A 82 5.67 -11.85 -6.58
N PRO A 83 5.36 -12.14 -5.30
CA PRO A 83 4.61 -13.33 -4.94
C PRO A 83 3.19 -13.30 -5.52
N LYS A 84 2.56 -14.47 -5.64
CA LYS A 84 1.17 -14.56 -6.12
C LYS A 84 0.23 -13.79 -5.19
N GLY A 85 -0.74 -13.08 -5.76
CA GLY A 85 -1.77 -12.35 -5.00
C GLY A 85 -1.43 -10.91 -4.66
N VAL A 86 -0.27 -10.39 -5.09
CA VAL A 86 0.01 -8.94 -5.01
C VAL A 86 -0.90 -8.15 -5.94
N SER A 87 -1.16 -6.89 -5.57
CA SER A 87 -1.87 -5.94 -6.43
C SER A 87 -1.12 -5.73 -7.75
N ALA A 88 -1.86 -5.69 -8.87
CA ALA A 88 -1.28 -5.43 -10.18
C ALA A 88 -0.55 -4.08 -10.21
N GLY A 89 0.65 -4.03 -10.78
CA GLY A 89 1.42 -2.79 -10.90
C GLY A 89 2.13 -2.34 -9.62
N MET A 90 2.06 -3.12 -8.53
CA MET A 90 2.63 -2.76 -7.22
C MET A 90 4.15 -2.62 -7.29
N ALA A 91 4.86 -3.61 -7.83
CA ALA A 91 6.32 -3.60 -7.90
C ALA A 91 6.82 -2.45 -8.78
N GLU A 92 6.17 -2.23 -9.92
CA GLU A 92 6.46 -1.15 -10.85
C GLU A 92 6.20 0.22 -10.22
N GLN A 93 5.17 0.33 -9.37
CA GLN A 93 4.89 1.56 -8.64
C GLN A 93 5.96 1.84 -7.57
N VAL A 94 6.38 0.82 -6.82
CA VAL A 94 7.48 0.96 -5.85
C VAL A 94 8.74 1.41 -6.58
N GLN A 95 9.11 0.73 -7.66
CA GLN A 95 10.30 1.06 -8.44
C GLN A 95 10.24 2.48 -9.01
N TRP A 96 9.09 2.89 -9.55
CA TRP A 96 8.89 4.24 -10.06
C TRP A 96 9.04 5.30 -8.95
N ASN A 97 8.52 5.06 -7.75
CA ASN A 97 8.70 5.97 -6.62
C ASN A 97 10.19 6.12 -6.25
N VAL A 98 10.91 5.00 -6.13
CA VAL A 98 12.33 4.99 -5.76
C VAL A 98 13.18 5.73 -6.78
N ARG A 99 12.96 5.48 -8.08
CA ARG A 99 13.68 6.17 -9.16
C ARG A 99 13.41 7.67 -9.18
N ARG A 100 12.20 8.10 -8.83
CA ARG A 100 11.91 9.53 -8.67
C ARG A 100 12.68 10.14 -7.50
N LEU A 101 12.75 9.46 -6.36
CA LEU A 101 13.54 9.92 -5.22
C LEU A 101 15.04 10.01 -5.57
N LEU A 102 15.59 8.99 -6.25
CA LEU A 102 16.98 9.00 -6.73
C LEU A 102 17.25 10.15 -7.72
N ALA A 103 16.25 10.56 -8.49
CA ALA A 103 16.33 11.71 -9.40
C ALA A 103 16.09 13.08 -8.70
N GLY A 104 16.03 13.12 -7.36
CA GLY A 104 15.78 14.35 -6.60
C GLY A 104 14.36 14.90 -6.74
N SER A 105 13.41 14.07 -7.18
CA SER A 105 12.02 14.46 -7.36
C SER A 105 11.16 13.95 -6.20
N GLU A 106 10.06 14.65 -5.89
CA GLU A 106 9.03 14.09 -4.99
C GLU A 106 8.48 12.77 -5.54
N ILE A 107 7.83 11.92 -4.76
CA ILE A 107 7.19 10.70 -5.34
C ILE A 107 6.09 11.09 -6.33
N SER A 108 5.24 12.07 -5.98
CA SER A 108 4.11 12.59 -6.76
C SER A 108 3.06 11.52 -7.15
N ARG A 109 2.13 11.87 -8.05
CA ARG A 109 1.17 10.91 -8.62
C ARG A 109 1.75 10.32 -9.90
N ARG A 110 1.67 9.00 -10.06
CA ARG A 110 1.98 8.36 -11.34
C ARG A 110 1.03 8.86 -12.43
N LYS A 111 1.56 9.11 -13.63
CA LYS A 111 0.74 9.36 -14.84
C LYS A 111 -0.06 8.07 -15.10
N ARG A 112 -1.39 8.14 -15.11
CA ARG A 112 -2.25 6.96 -15.32
C ARG A 112 -1.77 6.20 -16.55
N TRP A 113 -1.39 4.94 -16.37
CA TRP A 113 -1.22 4.01 -17.48
C TRP A 113 -2.61 3.78 -18.07
N SER A 114 -2.78 3.96 -19.38
CA SER A 114 -4.04 3.68 -20.05
C SER A 114 -4.48 2.26 -19.75
N SER A 115 -5.76 2.11 -19.47
CA SER A 115 -6.52 0.97 -18.93
C SER A 115 -6.41 -0.39 -19.66
N ALA A 116 -5.42 -0.61 -20.52
CA ALA A 116 -5.29 -1.82 -21.31
C ALA A 116 -4.77 -3.05 -20.53
N HIS A 117 -4.25 -2.90 -19.29
CA HIS A 117 -3.54 -3.99 -18.59
C HIS A 117 -3.90 -4.15 -17.10
N ALA A 118 -4.95 -3.51 -16.59
CA ALA A 118 -5.39 -3.75 -15.22
C ALA A 118 -6.42 -4.89 -15.18
N PRO A 119 -6.11 -6.09 -14.64
CA PRO A 119 -7.17 -7.01 -14.25
C PRO A 119 -7.97 -6.31 -13.15
N THR A 120 -9.24 -6.01 -13.44
CA THR A 120 -10.18 -5.42 -12.50
C THR A 120 -10.21 -6.21 -11.19
N CYS A 121 -9.86 -5.55 -10.07
CA CYS A 121 -10.04 -6.06 -8.69
C CYS A 121 -11.52 -6.23 -8.28
N SER A 122 -12.45 -6.36 -9.22
CA SER A 122 -13.88 -6.53 -8.96
C SER A 122 -14.28 -7.96 -8.54
N ASN A 123 -13.37 -8.94 -8.62
CA ASN A 123 -13.70 -10.35 -8.40
C ASN A 123 -13.33 -10.89 -7.00
N TYR A 124 -12.63 -10.13 -6.16
CA TYR A 124 -12.21 -10.63 -4.83
C TYR A 124 -13.30 -10.60 -3.75
N LEU A 125 -14.50 -10.06 -4.05
CA LEU A 125 -15.64 -10.02 -3.12
C LEU A 125 -16.78 -11.00 -3.47
N LYS A 126 -16.59 -11.92 -4.44
CA LYS A 126 -17.64 -12.88 -4.85
C LYS A 126 -17.35 -14.35 -4.49
N GLY A 127 -16.43 -14.62 -3.57
CA GLY A 127 -16.13 -15.99 -3.15
C GLY A 127 -15.99 -16.13 -1.65
N SER A 128 -17.11 -16.20 -0.92
CA SER A 128 -17.24 -16.91 0.36
C SER A 128 -18.67 -16.80 0.91
N ALA A 129 -19.56 -17.69 0.48
CA ALA A 129 -20.73 -18.07 1.28
C ALA A 129 -21.00 -19.55 1.02
N PRO A 130 -20.86 -20.46 2.01
CA PRO A 130 -21.33 -21.83 1.85
C PRO A 130 -22.85 -21.83 1.77
N ALA A 131 -23.38 -22.56 0.79
CA ALA A 131 -24.81 -22.75 0.56
C ALA A 131 -25.44 -23.39 1.80
N SER A 132 -26.19 -22.61 2.58
CA SER A 132 -27.07 -23.15 3.63
C SER A 132 -28.51 -23.22 3.12
N ASN A 133 -29.01 -24.44 3.24
CA ASN A 133 -30.28 -24.95 2.78
C ASN A 133 -31.44 -24.28 3.55
N ARG A 134 -32.31 -23.52 2.87
CA ARG A 134 -33.64 -23.15 3.40
C ARG A 134 -34.72 -23.39 2.35
N ARG A 135 -35.50 -24.43 2.63
CA ARG A 135 -36.78 -24.76 1.98
C ARG A 135 -37.70 -23.54 2.06
N HIS A 136 -38.20 -23.09 0.91
CA HIS A 136 -39.34 -22.18 0.85
C HIS A 136 -40.46 -22.84 0.02
N ARG A 137 -41.61 -23.06 0.67
CA ARG A 137 -42.83 -23.65 0.08
C ARG A 137 -43.38 -22.73 -1.03
N PRO A 138 -43.99 -23.28 -2.09
CA PRO A 138 -44.70 -22.46 -3.07
C PRO A 138 -46.05 -21.98 -2.50
N ARG A 139 -46.34 -20.69 -2.66
CA ARG A 139 -47.68 -20.11 -2.52
C ARG A 139 -48.45 -20.36 -3.81
N THR A 140 -49.50 -21.17 -3.74
CA THR A 140 -50.52 -21.28 -4.78
C THR A 140 -51.35 -19.99 -4.80
N LYS A 141 -51.53 -19.44 -6.01
CA LYS A 141 -52.51 -18.39 -6.30
C LYS A 141 -53.82 -19.08 -6.67
N THR A 142 -54.92 -18.69 -6.02
CA THR A 142 -56.27 -18.94 -6.53
C THR A 142 -57.09 -17.66 -6.36
N ASN A 143 -57.47 -17.05 -7.49
CA ASN A 143 -58.50 -16.02 -7.60
C ASN A 143 -59.88 -16.70 -7.63
N SER A 144 -60.88 -16.10 -6.98
CA SER A 144 -62.33 -16.10 -7.29
C SER A 144 -63.00 -15.17 -6.25
N VAL A 145 -63.42 -13.94 -6.59
CA VAL A 145 -64.72 -13.52 -7.19
C VAL A 145 -65.94 -13.66 -6.25
N LEU A 146 -66.52 -12.49 -5.88
CA LEU A 146 -67.91 -12.11 -5.52
C LEU A 146 -68.77 -13.09 -4.65
N ILE A 147 -69.53 -12.62 -3.65
CA ILE A 147 -70.91 -12.12 -3.79
C ILE A 147 -71.39 -11.42 -2.48
N LEU A 148 -72.30 -10.46 -2.69
CA LEU A 148 -73.18 -9.67 -1.79
C LEU A 148 -73.77 -10.35 -0.54
N GLY A 149 -74.12 -9.52 0.45
CA GLY A 149 -75.02 -9.81 1.56
C GLY A 149 -74.81 -8.88 2.73
#